data_AF-A0A5E4GG63-F1
#
_entry.id   AF-A0A5E4GG63-F1
#
_cell.length_a   1.000
_cell.length_b   1.000
_cell.length_c   1.000
_cell.angle_alpha   90.00
_cell.angle_beta   90.00
_cell.angle_gamma   90.00
#
_symmetry.space_group_name_H-M   'P 1'
#
loop_
_entity.id
_entity.type
_entity.pdbx_description
1 polymer ?
#
loop_
_entity_poly.entity_id
_entity_poly.type
_entity_poly.pdbx_seq_one_letter_code
_entity_poly.pdbx_strand_id
1 'polypeptide(L)'
;VKVERHKPTGLLQLLPIPEWKWEHITMDFVFKLPRTWSNHDGLWVILDRPTKSAHFLPVKATYTLNKLAKIFIAEILRLHGVLVSIVSDRDPRFTSYFWT
;
A
#
# COMPACT_ATOMS: atom_id res chain seq x y z
N VAL A 1 6.37 24.41 -37.13
CA VAL A 1 5.92 23.00 -37.10
C VAL A 1 6.53 22.33 -35.87
N LYS A 2 5.74 21.96 -34.86
CA LYS A 2 6.21 21.27 -33.65
C LYS A 2 6.09 19.77 -33.89
N VAL A 3 7.21 19.09 -34.04
CA VAL A 3 7.25 17.64 -34.30
C VAL A 3 6.95 16.91 -33.00
N GLU A 4 5.94 16.04 -32.98
CA GLU A 4 5.68 15.12 -31.86
C GLU A 4 6.84 14.12 -31.74
N ARG A 5 7.43 14.04 -30.54
CA ARG A 5 8.61 13.21 -30.23
C ARG A 5 8.29 11.99 -29.35
N HIS A 6 7.04 11.81 -28.92
CA HIS A 6 6.66 10.71 -28.05
C HIS A 6 6.02 9.58 -28.84
N LYS A 7 6.46 8.35 -28.59
CA LYS A 7 5.73 7.16 -29.03
C LYS A 7 4.32 7.19 -28.43
N PRO A 8 3.29 6.73 -29.16
CA PRO A 8 1.94 6.62 -28.60
C PRO A 8 1.98 5.80 -27.31
N THR A 9 1.29 6.29 -26.28
CA THR A 9 1.22 5.62 -24.98
C THR A 9 0.70 4.19 -25.18
N GLY A 10 1.48 3.21 -24.74
CA GLY A 10 1.10 1.80 -24.83
C GLY A 10 -0.13 1.49 -23.98
N LEU A 11 -0.72 0.30 -24.18
CA LEU A 11 -1.84 -0.17 -23.36
C LEU A 11 -1.38 -0.39 -21.91
N LEU A 12 -2.26 -0.05 -20.96
CA LEU A 12 -2.04 -0.39 -19.55
C LEU A 12 -2.06 -1.90 -19.38
N GLN A 13 -1.08 -2.44 -18.65
CA GLN A 13 -1.10 -3.83 -18.24
C GLN A 13 -1.93 -3.95 -16.96
N LEU A 14 -3.12 -4.54 -17.09
CA LEU A 14 -3.98 -4.83 -15.95
C LEU A 14 -3.41 -5.99 -15.12
N LEU A 15 -3.64 -5.92 -13.82
CA LEU A 15 -3.31 -7.01 -12.92
C LEU A 15 -4.40 -8.11 -13.00
N PRO A 16 -4.05 -9.38 -12.73
CA PRO A 16 -5.04 -10.45 -12.66
C PRO A 16 -6.15 -10.13 -11.66
N ILE A 17 -7.39 -10.48 -12.03
CA ILE A 17 -8.54 -10.32 -11.15
C ILE A 17 -8.42 -11.34 -10.01
N PRO A 18 -8.44 -10.90 -8.74
CA PRO A 18 -8.41 -11.77 -7.57
C PRO A 18 -9.63 -12.70 -7.52
N GLU A 19 -9.42 -13.95 -7.08
CA GLU A 19 -10.52 -14.90 -6.88
C GLU A 19 -11.24 -14.65 -5.55
N TRP A 20 -10.49 -14.38 -4.47
CA TRP A 20 -11.07 -14.19 -3.15
C TRP A 20 -10.74 -12.83 -2.51
N LYS A 21 -11.60 -12.43 -1.57
CA LYS A 21 -11.41 -11.22 -0.76
C LYS A 21 -10.15 -11.34 0.09
N TRP A 22 -9.42 -10.24 0.21
CA TRP A 22 -8.20 -10.10 0.99
C TRP A 22 -7.02 -10.97 0.58
N GLU A 23 -7.09 -11.73 -0.52
CA GLU A 23 -5.93 -12.46 -1.03
C GLU A 23 -4.94 -11.51 -1.72
N HIS A 24 -5.46 -10.50 -2.40
CA HIS A 24 -4.64 -9.58 -3.15
C HIS A 24 -4.93 -8.14 -2.74
N ILE A 25 -3.93 -7.52 -2.11
CA ILE A 25 -4.05 -6.15 -1.60
C ILE A 25 -3.17 -5.19 -2.38
N THR A 26 -3.56 -3.91 -2.33
CA THR A 26 -2.70 -2.78 -2.67
C THR A 26 -2.43 -1.97 -1.41
N MET A 27 -1.20 -1.51 -1.22
CA MET A 27 -0.85 -0.66 -0.08
C MET A 27 -0.12 0.59 -0.53
N ASP A 28 -0.36 1.68 0.20
CA ASP A 28 0.27 2.97 -0.04
C ASP A 28 0.41 3.76 1.27
N PHE A 29 1.35 4.69 1.31
CA PHE A 29 1.46 5.63 2.40
C PHE A 29 1.24 7.06 1.95
N VAL A 30 0.43 7.79 2.70
CA VAL A 30 0.26 9.23 2.55
C VAL A 30 0.83 9.92 3.78
N PHE A 31 1.93 10.67 3.64
CA PHE A 31 2.55 11.44 4.72
C PHE A 31 2.39 12.95 4.50
N LYS A 32 2.92 13.74 5.45
CA LYS A 32 2.84 15.21 5.47
C LYS A 32 1.41 15.72 5.61
N LEU A 33 0.57 14.92 6.27
CA LEU A 33 -0.77 15.35 6.68
C LEU A 33 -0.68 16.23 7.94
N PRO A 34 -1.70 17.04 8.23
CA PRO A 34 -1.80 17.74 9.51
C PRO A 34 -1.66 16.75 10.67
N ARG A 35 -0.84 17.10 11.65
CA ARG A 35 -0.60 16.22 12.81
C ARG A 35 -1.84 16.09 13.67
N THR A 36 -2.19 14.86 14.00
CA THR A 36 -3.24 14.58 14.99
C THR A 36 -2.73 14.86 16.42
N TRP A 37 -3.64 14.93 17.41
CA TRP A 37 -3.25 15.06 18.83
C TRP A 37 -2.37 13.90 19.33
N SER A 38 -2.50 12.71 18.73
CA SER A 38 -1.63 11.56 19.01
C SER A 38 -0.31 11.58 18.21
N ASN A 39 0.00 12.70 17.57
CA ASN A 39 1.20 12.97 16.78
C ASN A 39 1.36 12.05 15.55
N HIS A 40 0.26 11.60 14.93
CA HIS A 40 0.31 10.90 13.63
C HIS A 40 0.35 11.92 12.50
N ASP A 41 1.22 11.72 11.52
CA ASP A 41 1.45 12.65 10.39
C ASP A 41 1.26 11.97 9.02
N GLY A 42 0.72 10.75 9.02
CA GLY A 42 0.38 10.03 7.81
C GLY A 42 -0.68 8.96 7.99
N LEU A 43 -1.10 8.41 6.86
CA LEU A 43 -2.02 7.30 6.72
C LEU A 43 -1.33 6.17 5.96
N TRP A 44 -1.46 4.95 6.46
CA TRP A 44 -1.18 3.73 5.72
C TRP A 44 -2.49 3.18 5.20
N VAL A 45 -2.63 3.20 3.88
CA VAL A 45 -3.82 2.74 3.17
C VAL A 45 -3.57 1.32 2.71
N ILE A 46 -4.44 0.39 3.11
CA ILE A 46 -4.40 -1.00 2.66
C ILE A 46 -5.76 -1.35 2.08
N LEU A 47 -5.78 -1.67 0.79
CA LEU A 47 -6.98 -1.85 -0.01
C LEU A 47 -7.07 -3.28 -0.51
N ASP A 48 -8.22 -3.90 -0.31
CA ASP A 48 -8.58 -5.14 -0.96
C ASP A 48 -8.93 -4.90 -2.44
N ARG A 49 -8.20 -5.52 -3.37
CA ARG A 49 -8.36 -5.23 -4.80
C ARG A 49 -9.75 -5.56 -5.39
N PRO A 50 -10.38 -6.73 -5.12
CA PRO A 50 -11.68 -7.08 -5.68
C PRO A 50 -12.84 -6.34 -5.00
N THR A 51 -12.86 -6.23 -3.66
CA THR A 51 -14.02 -5.61 -2.97
C THR A 51 -13.91 -4.10 -2.81
N LYS A 52 -12.71 -3.52 -3.01
CA LYS A 52 -12.39 -2.12 -2.69
C LYS A 52 -12.58 -1.74 -1.22
N SER A 53 -12.67 -2.71 -0.33
CA SER A 53 -12.65 -2.48 1.12
C SER A 53 -11.27 -1.97 1.55
N ALA A 54 -11.22 -1.04 2.49
CA ALA A 54 -10.00 -0.34 2.88
C ALA A 54 -9.78 -0.32 4.39
N HIS A 55 -8.52 -0.49 4.80
CA HIS A 55 -8.04 -0.07 6.12
C HIS A 55 -7.25 1.22 6.00
N PHE A 56 -7.57 2.19 6.86
CA PHE A 56 -6.86 3.46 6.99
C PHE A 56 -6.19 3.50 8.36
N LEU A 57 -4.89 3.18 8.42
CA LEU A 57 -4.16 3.11 9.66
C LEU A 57 -3.37 4.41 9.89
N PRO A 58 -3.56 5.12 11.01
CA PRO A 58 -2.76 6.29 11.33
C PRO A 58 -1.33 5.87 11.63
N VAL A 59 -0.36 6.50 10.96
CA VAL A 59 1.07 6.19 11.09
C VAL A 59 1.90 7.44 11.27
N LYS A 60 3.16 7.26 11.69
CA LYS A 60 4.16 8.33 11.72
C LYS A 60 5.23 8.05 10.69
N ALA A 61 5.69 9.07 9.97
CA ALA A 61 6.81 8.96 9.05
C ALA A 61 8.08 8.43 9.75
N THR A 62 8.20 8.66 11.05
CA THR A 62 9.33 8.23 11.90
C THR A 62 9.19 6.82 12.47
N TYR A 63 8.10 6.09 12.16
CA TYR A 63 7.98 4.70 12.61
C TYR A 63 9.04 3.81 11.99
N THR A 64 9.64 2.97 12.83
CA THR A 64 10.59 1.95 12.38
C THR A 64 9.86 0.86 11.58
N LEU A 65 10.59 0.21 10.69
CA LEU A 65 10.05 -0.89 9.87
C LEU A 65 9.50 -2.01 10.75
N ASN A 66 10.18 -2.35 11.85
CA ASN A 66 9.70 -3.35 12.82
C ASN A 66 8.37 -2.95 13.46
N LYS A 67 8.13 -1.66 13.69
CA LYS A 67 6.85 -1.18 14.21
C LYS A 67 5.75 -1.28 13.15
N LEU A 68 6.05 -0.91 11.91
CA LEU A 68 5.12 -1.04 10.79
C LEU A 68 4.75 -2.51 10.55
N ALA A 69 5.72 -3.42 10.54
CA ALA A 69 5.50 -4.87 10.43
C ALA A 69 4.54 -5.40 11.52
N LYS A 70 4.76 -5.00 12.78
CA LYS A 70 3.87 -5.39 13.89
C LYS A 70 2.45 -4.87 13.71
N ILE A 71 2.29 -3.63 13.28
CA ILE A 71 0.97 -3.05 12.98
C ILE A 71 0.30 -3.83 11.84
N PHE A 72 1.04 -4.14 10.77
CA PHE A 72 0.51 -4.91 9.65
C PHE A 72 0.03 -6.30 10.05
N ILE A 73 0.82 -7.02 10.85
CA ILE A 73 0.42 -8.33 11.36
C ILE A 73 -0.85 -8.21 12.23
N ALA A 74 -0.90 -7.23 13.13
CA ALA A 74 -2.01 -7.05 14.06
C ALA A 74 -3.30 -6.57 13.39
N GLU A 75 -3.22 -5.67 12.41
CA GLU A 75 -4.39 -5.04 11.81
C GLU A 75 -4.84 -5.74 10.52
N ILE A 76 -3.93 -6.38 9.79
CA ILE A 76 -4.25 -7.03 8.50
C ILE A 76 -4.22 -8.55 8.62
N LEU A 77 -3.06 -9.14 8.91
CA LEU A 77 -2.92 -10.60 8.87
C LEU A 77 -3.78 -11.30 9.94
N ARG A 78 -3.91 -10.69 11.14
CA ARG A 78 -4.79 -11.21 12.19
C ARG A 78 -6.26 -11.25 11.77
N LEU A 79 -6.72 -10.27 10.98
CA LEU A 79 -8.13 -10.15 10.59
C LEU A 79 -8.47 -10.93 9.33
N HIS A 80 -7.55 -10.97 8.36
CA HIS A 80 -7.83 -11.48 7.02
C HIS A 80 -7.04 -12.73 6.64
N GLY A 81 -6.07 -13.14 7.47
CA GLY A 81 -5.21 -14.28 7.22
C GLY A 81 -4.02 -13.97 6.32
N VAL A 82 -3.48 -15.01 5.69
CA VAL A 82 -2.30 -14.93 4.82
C VAL A 82 -2.71 -14.39 3.45
N LEU A 83 -1.96 -13.40 2.97
CA LEU A 83 -2.17 -12.76 1.68
C LEU A 83 -1.43 -13.53 0.59
N VAL A 84 -1.96 -13.54 -0.63
CA VAL A 84 -1.34 -14.11 -1.83
C VAL A 84 -0.39 -13.13 -2.49
N SER A 85 -0.80 -11.86 -2.62
CA SER A 85 0.07 -10.82 -3.19
C SER A 85 -0.18 -9.44 -2.62
N ILE A 86 0.87 -8.64 -2.57
CA ILE A 86 0.81 -7.23 -2.21
C ILE A 86 1.36 -6.40 -3.36
N VAL A 87 0.65 -5.34 -3.72
CA VAL A 87 1.10 -4.36 -4.72
C VAL A 87 1.30 -3.02 -4.04
N SER A 88 2.51 -2.48 -4.12
CA SER A 88 2.86 -1.18 -3.57
C SER A 88 3.66 -0.38 -4.58
N ASP A 89 3.89 0.90 -4.28
CA ASP A 89 4.94 1.65 -4.94
C ASP A 89 6.33 1.18 -4.47
N ARG A 90 7.37 1.89 -4.92
CA ARG A 90 8.77 1.60 -4.60
C ARG A 90 9.27 2.38 -3.38
N ASP A 91 8.39 2.71 -2.44
CA ASP A 91 8.81 3.32 -1.19
C ASP A 91 9.80 2.39 -0.45
N PRO A 92 10.94 2.90 0.05
CA PRO A 92 11.95 2.09 0.74
C PRO A 92 11.40 1.27 1.92
N ARG A 93 10.27 1.68 2.51
CA ARG A 93 9.61 0.92 3.58
C ARG A 93 9.03 -0.39 3.09
N PHE A 94 8.60 -0.45 1.83
CA PHE A 94 8.05 -1.65 1.18
C PHE A 94 9.12 -2.53 0.53
N THR A 95 10.35 -2.03 0.35
CA THR A 95 11.48 -2.82 -0.16
C THR A 95 12.37 -3.38 0.95
N SER A 96 11.88 -3.42 2.19
CA SER A 96 12.63 -3.93 3.34
C SER A 96 12.55 -5.45 3.47
N TYR A 97 13.46 -6.05 4.24
CA TYR A 97 13.54 -7.50 4.47
C TYR A 97 12.23 -8.13 4.99
N PHE A 98 11.35 -7.35 5.62
CA PHE A 98 10.05 -7.87 6.06
C PHE A 98 9.13 -8.25 4.89
N TRP A 99 9.29 -7.62 3.72
CA TRP A 99 8.42 -7.78 2.56
C TRP A 99 9.04 -8.62 1.42
N THR A 100 10.34 -8.93 1.52
CA THR A 100 11.10 -9.69 0.52
C THR A 100 11.35 -11.10 1.03
#